data_AF-A0A353Q8C4-F1
#
_entry.id   AF-A0A353Q8C4-F1
#
_cell.length_a   1.000
_cell.length_b   1.000
_cell.length_c   1.000
_cell.angle_alpha   90.00
_cell.angle_beta   90.00
_cell.angle_gamma   90.00
#
_symmetry.space_group_name_H-M   'P 1'
#
loop_
_entity.id
_entity.type
_entity.pdbx_description
1 polymer ?
#
loop_
_entity_poly.entity_id
_entity_poly.type
_entity_poly.pdbx_seq_one_letter_code
_entity_poly.pdbx_strand_id
1 'polypeptide(L)' 'SKGLWEGFKVELLEGDNNWPAVMKAVSDIHHTGGWLTAEVDGGDRHHLTKIASQMDRIIAYL' A
#
# COMPACT_ATOMS: atom_id res chain seq x y z
N SER A 1 16.19 -2.72 18.01
CA SER A 1 14.83 -2.49 17.49
C SER A 1 14.94 -1.63 16.23
N LYS A 2 14.15 -1.90 15.20
CA LYS A 2 14.03 -1.00 14.04
C LYS A 2 13.31 0.27 14.50
N GLY A 3 13.76 1.45 14.11
CA GLY A 3 13.13 2.74 14.47
C GLY A 3 11.77 2.92 13.80
N LEU A 4 10.94 3.83 14.30
CA LEU A 4 9.60 4.12 13.73
C LEU A 4 9.61 4.36 12.22
N TRP A 5 10.70 4.93 11.71
CA TRP A 5 10.84 5.32 10.30
C TRP A 5 11.36 4.22 9.38
N GLU A 6 11.78 3.06 9.92
CA GLU A 6 12.34 1.97 9.11
C GLU A 6 11.28 1.35 8.17
N GLY A 7 10.01 1.39 8.55
CA GLY A 7 8.90 0.92 7.70
C GLY A 7 8.66 1.78 6.45
N PHE A 8 9.17 3.02 6.43
CA PHE A 8 9.08 3.91 5.27
C PHE A 8 10.27 3.75 4.31
N LYS A 9 11.27 2.94 4.66
CA LYS A 9 12.43 2.65 3.80
C LYS A 9 12.23 1.46 2.88
N VAL A 10 11.04 0.85 2.90
CA VAL A 10 10.67 -0.26 2.03
C VAL A 10 9.54 0.16 1.11
N GLU A 11 9.55 -0.40 -0.09
CA GLU A 11 8.57 -0.11 -1.12
C GLU A 11 7.20 -0.73 -0.80
N LEU A 12 6.13 -0.22 -1.41
CA LEU A 12 4.84 -0.89 -1.31
C LEU A 12 4.95 -2.33 -1.86
N LEU A 13 4.32 -3.28 -1.15
CA LEU A 13 4.45 -4.74 -1.36
C LEU A 13 5.82 -5.34 -0.95
N GLU A 14 6.78 -4.53 -0.53
CA GLU A 14 8.05 -4.98 0.02
C GLU A 14 8.06 -4.68 1.54
N GLY A 15 8.31 -5.69 2.35
CA GLY A 15 8.20 -5.60 3.81
C GLY A 15 7.23 -6.64 4.37
N ASP A 16 6.78 -6.40 5.60
CA ASP A 16 6.13 -7.44 6.41
C ASP A 16 4.59 -7.38 6.33
N ASN A 17 4.03 -6.46 5.54
CA ASN A 17 2.59 -6.27 5.42
C ASN A 17 1.92 -7.43 4.65
N ASN A 18 0.97 -8.10 5.30
CA ASN A 18 0.11 -9.11 4.67
C ASN A 18 -1.07 -8.44 3.96
N TRP A 19 -0.82 -7.89 2.77
CA TRP A 19 -1.82 -7.18 1.96
C TRP A 19 -3.10 -8.01 1.69
N PRO A 20 -3.04 -9.32 1.37
CA PRO A 20 -4.25 -10.13 1.24
C PRO A 20 -5.14 -10.12 2.48
N ALA A 21 -4.54 -10.25 3.67
CA ALA A 21 -5.30 -10.24 4.93
C ALA A 21 -5.91 -8.87 5.23
N VAL A 22 -5.18 -7.79 4.94
CA VAL A 22 -5.67 -6.41 5.12
C VAL A 22 -6.85 -6.15 4.19
N MET A 23 -6.72 -6.45 2.89
CA MET A 23 -7.80 -6.22 1.93
C MET A 23 -9.02 -7.10 2.20
N LYS A 24 -8.83 -8.35 2.67
CA LYS A 24 -9.93 -9.17 3.16
C LYS A 24 -10.69 -8.48 4.30
N ALA A 25 -10.00 -7.93 5.30
CA ALA A 25 -10.65 -7.24 6.41
C ALA A 25 -11.43 -5.99 5.95
N VAL A 26 -10.91 -5.26 4.94
CA VAL A 26 -11.62 -4.13 4.32
C VAL A 26 -12.86 -4.59 3.55
N SER A 27 -12.77 -5.71 2.83
CA SER A 27 -13.88 -6.32 2.11
C SER A 27 -14.97 -6.84 3.07
N ASP A 28 -14.58 -7.45 4.20
CA ASP A 28 -15.48 -8.00 5.22
C ASP A 28 -16.37 -6.92 5.89
N ILE A 29 -15.92 -5.66 5.95
CA ILE A 29 -16.73 -4.54 6.46
C ILE A 29 -17.61 -3.89 5.37
N HIS A 30 -17.68 -4.50 4.18
CA HIS A 30 -18.39 -4.00 3.02
C HIS A 30 -17.96 -2.57 2.61
N HIS A 31 -16.67 -2.27 2.73
CA HIS A 31 -16.14 -1.03 2.18
C HIS A 31 -16.08 -1.15 0.65
N THR A 32 -17.10 -0.63 -0.03
CA THR A 32 -17.25 -0.69 -1.50
C THR A 32 -16.40 0.35 -2.25
N GLY A 33 -15.36 0.88 -1.60
CA GLY A 33 -14.47 1.90 -2.16
C GLY A 33 -14.75 3.32 -1.67
N GLY A 34 -13.99 4.25 -2.25
CA GLY A 34 -13.93 5.66 -1.86
C GLY A 34 -12.54 6.18 -2.16
N TRP A 35 -11.66 6.14 -1.17
CA TRP A 35 -10.29 6.63 -1.30
C TRP A 35 -9.32 5.71 -0.56
N LEU A 36 -8.22 5.36 -1.22
CA LEU A 36 -7.01 4.86 -0.56
C LEU A 36 -5.91 5.89 -0.79
N THR A 37 -5.12 6.18 0.24
CA THR A 37 -4.01 7.13 0.16
C THR A 37 -2.72 6.42 0.50
N ALA A 38 -1.73 6.54 -0.38
CA ALA A 38 -0.37 6.10 -0.11
C ALA A 38 0.41 7.26 0.53
N GLU A 39 0.82 7.09 1.79
CA GLU A 39 1.74 8.01 2.47
C GLU A 39 3.18 7.53 2.24
N VAL A 40 3.81 8.09 1.22
CA VAL A 40 5.15 7.74 0.75
C VAL A 40 5.94 9.01 0.40
N ASP A 41 7.25 8.90 0.30
CA ASP A 41 8.09 10.01 -0.14
C ASP A 41 7.70 10.48 -1.55
N GLY A 42 7.79 11.79 -1.76
CA GLY A 42 7.58 12.41 -3.07
C GLY A 42 8.68 12.03 -4.07
N GLY A 43 8.39 12.16 -5.36
CA GLY A 43 9.36 11.83 -6.40
C GLY A 43 8.91 12.27 -7.79
N ASP A 44 9.61 11.76 -8.80
CA ASP A 44 9.34 12.06 -10.19
C ASP A 44 8.16 11.24 -10.77
N ARG A 45 7.89 11.42 -12.06
CA ARG A 45 6.83 10.67 -12.76
C ARG A 45 7.03 9.15 -12.69
N HIS A 46 8.27 8.66 -12.79
CA HIS A 46 8.54 7.22 -12.75
C HIS A 46 8.24 6.63 -11.38
N HIS A 47 8.62 7.35 -10.33
CA HIS A 47 8.27 7.00 -8.95
C HIS A 47 6.77 6.96 -8.73
N LEU A 48 6.04 8.00 -9.15
CA LEU A 48 4.58 8.03 -9.03
C LEU A 48 3.89 6.92 -9.82
N THR A 49 4.39 6.58 -11.02
CA THR A 49 3.87 5.45 -11.80
C THR A 49 4.12 4.12 -11.10
N LYS A 50 5.29 3.92 -10.49
CA LYS A 50 5.60 2.72 -9.71
C LYS A 50 4.64 2.56 -8.53
N ILE A 51 4.43 3.62 -7.75
CA ILE A 51 3.49 3.63 -6.62
C ILE A 51 2.08 3.27 -7.10
N ALA A 52 1.62 3.88 -8.19
CA ALA A 52 0.30 3.58 -8.75
C ALA A 52 0.16 2.09 -9.11
N SER A 53 1.15 1.51 -9.80
CA SER A 53 1.13 0.07 -10.14
C SER A 53 1.19 -0.85 -8.92
N GLN A 54 1.88 -0.45 -7.84
CA GLN A 54 1.87 -1.20 -6.58
C GLN A 54 0.50 -1.13 -5.90
N MET A 55 -0.13 0.04 -5.89
CA MET A 55 -1.49 0.23 -5.37
C MET A 55 -2.50 -0.61 -6.15
N ASP A 56 -2.41 -0.68 -7.48
CA ASP A 56 -3.28 -1.53 -8.32
C ASP A 56 -3.19 -3.01 -7.90
N ARG A 57 -1.97 -3.49 -7.63
CA ARG A 57 -1.74 -4.87 -7.16
C ARG A 57 -2.30 -5.11 -5.76
N ILE A 58 -2.27 -4.11 -4.87
CA ILE A 58 -2.87 -4.20 -3.54
C ILE A 58 -4.39 -4.27 -3.67
N ILE A 59 -4.98 -3.36 -4.45
CA ILE A 59 -6.44 -3.27 -4.65
C ILE A 59 -6.99 -4.54 -5.32
N ALA A 60 -6.20 -5.24 -6.13
CA ALA A 60 -6.60 -6.51 -6.73
C ALA A 60 -6.90 -7.64 -5.73
N TYR A 61 -6.56 -7.47 -4.43
CA TYR A 61 -6.96 -8.39 -3.36
C TYR A 61 -8.32 -8.05 -2.71
N LEU A 62 -8.90 -6.88 -2.99
CA LEU A 62 -10.16 -6.40 -2.43
C LEU A 62 -11.36 -7.08 -3.10
#